data_AF-A0A1X7IY37-F1
#
_entry.id   AF-A0A1X7IY37-F1
#
_cell.length_a   1.000
_cell.length_b   1.000
_cell.length_c   1.000
_cell.angle_alpha   90.00
_cell.angle_beta   90.00
_cell.angle_gamma   90.00
#
_symmetry.space_group_name_H-M   'P 1'
#
loop_
_entity.id
_entity.type
_entity.pdbx_description
1 polymer ?
#
loop_
_entity_poly.entity_id
_entity_poly.type
_entity_poly.pdbx_seq_one_letter_code
_entity_poly.pdbx_strand_id
1 'polypeptide(L)'
;MKSILAGSAIVGAALIVSSLIGSGPVLFKSENIIPVTGGAVKLGNIYDEHKVVSVKMIFDDNVSNQEFLEQANADDYKTAYKNKLTELANLVNQGRKEAEKTTAESLTLTKPAKLEITTAVRYRSEYQPVFTLALGTKTVDLPVGTQLYAKSIESVDAFLKEQKPQFDSALYLKK
;
A
#
# COMPACT_ATOMS: atom_id res chain seq x y z
N MET A 1 -18.27 32.27 59.47
CA MET A 1 -18.79 31.42 58.36
C MET A 1 -18.58 32.10 57.00
N LYS A 2 -17.32 32.34 56.58
CA LYS A 2 -17.01 32.86 55.22
C LYS A 2 -15.88 32.08 54.53
N SER A 3 -15.20 31.16 55.22
CA SER A 3 -14.10 30.36 54.69
C SER A 3 -14.50 29.00 54.11
N ILE A 4 -15.76 28.56 54.33
CA ILE A 4 -16.22 27.24 53.85
C ILE A 4 -16.73 27.32 52.38
N LEU A 5 -17.17 28.49 51.93
CA LEU A 5 -17.66 28.70 50.56
C LEU A 5 -16.53 28.77 49.51
N ALA A 6 -15.31 29.14 49.92
CA ALA A 6 -14.15 29.20 49.03
C ALA A 6 -13.58 27.80 48.72
N GLY A 7 -13.64 26.88 49.68
CA GLY A 7 -13.18 25.49 49.49
C GLY A 7 -14.10 24.70 48.55
N SER A 8 -15.42 24.90 48.64
CA SER A 8 -16.40 24.23 47.78
C SER A 8 -16.34 24.67 46.31
N ALA A 9 -15.93 25.91 46.04
CA ALA A 9 -15.76 26.39 44.66
C ALA A 9 -14.54 25.74 43.97
N ILE A 10 -13.45 25.52 44.72
CA ILE A 10 -12.22 24.89 44.19
C ILE A 10 -12.44 23.39 43.93
N VAL A 11 -13.11 22.70 44.86
CA VAL A 11 -13.45 21.27 44.67
C VAL A 11 -14.48 21.07 43.56
N GLY A 12 -15.45 21.98 43.41
CA GLY A 12 -16.41 21.99 42.32
C GLY A 12 -15.75 22.20 40.94
N ALA A 13 -14.82 23.15 40.82
CA ALA A 13 -14.07 23.37 39.58
C ALA A 13 -13.16 22.18 39.21
N ALA A 14 -12.52 21.54 40.20
CA ALA A 14 -11.71 20.34 39.98
C ALA A 14 -12.54 19.12 39.53
N LEU A 15 -13.77 18.96 40.04
CA LEU A 15 -14.69 17.91 39.60
C LEU A 15 -15.24 18.16 38.18
N ILE A 16 -15.47 19.43 37.79
CA ILE A 16 -15.86 19.76 36.41
C ILE A 16 -14.73 19.43 35.43
N VAL A 17 -13.46 19.74 35.76
CA VAL A 17 -12.30 19.32 34.96
C VAL A 17 -12.13 17.79 34.94
N SER A 18 -12.41 17.11 36.05
CA SER A 18 -12.36 15.63 36.10
C SER A 18 -13.47 14.98 35.28
N SER A 19 -14.66 15.60 35.20
CA SER A 19 -15.76 15.14 34.34
C SER A 19 -15.54 15.42 32.85
N LEU A 20 -14.69 16.40 32.50
CA LEU A 20 -14.21 16.61 31.13
C LEU A 20 -13.19 15.54 30.69
N ILE A 21 -12.51 14.89 31.63
CA ILE A 21 -11.68 13.70 31.34
C ILE A 21 -12.56 12.45 31.16
N GLY A 22 -13.72 12.40 31.85
CA GLY A 22 -14.64 11.26 31.82
C GLY A 22 -15.78 11.30 30.78
N SER A 23 -16.09 12.44 30.19
CA SER A 23 -17.27 12.58 29.32
C SER A 23 -17.16 13.71 28.26
N GLY A 24 -16.60 13.37 27.08
CA GLY A 24 -16.75 14.11 25.80
C GLY A 24 -15.52 14.87 25.30
N PRO A 25 -15.29 14.89 23.97
CA PRO A 25 -14.06 14.41 23.37
C PRO A 25 -12.85 15.24 23.80
N VAL A 26 -11.96 14.65 24.59
CA VAL A 26 -10.54 14.97 24.41
C VAL A 26 -10.30 14.72 22.92
N LEU A 27 -9.92 15.74 22.16
CA LEU A 27 -9.26 15.53 20.88
C LEU A 27 -7.98 14.74 21.23
N PHE A 28 -8.13 13.44 21.43
CA PHE A 28 -7.04 12.50 21.35
C PHE A 28 -6.46 12.81 19.99
N LYS A 29 -5.34 13.54 19.99
CA LYS A 29 -4.49 13.70 18.82
C LYS A 29 -4.45 12.32 18.20
N SER A 30 -5.01 12.12 17.01
CA SER A 30 -5.33 10.77 16.54
C SER A 30 -4.03 9.99 16.52
N GLU A 31 -3.81 9.15 17.52
CA GLU A 31 -2.59 8.37 17.62
C GLU A 31 -2.84 7.14 16.76
N ASN A 32 -2.77 7.34 15.45
CA ASN A 32 -2.82 6.23 14.51
C ASN A 32 -1.57 5.38 14.78
N ILE A 33 -1.78 4.26 15.46
CA ILE A 33 -0.75 3.31 15.86
C ILE A 33 -1.02 2.01 15.13
N ILE A 34 -0.04 1.56 14.36
CA ILE A 34 -0.11 0.33 13.58
C ILE A 34 0.72 -0.74 14.29
N PRO A 35 0.12 -1.84 14.76
CA PRO A 35 0.89 -2.98 15.26
C PRO A 35 1.65 -3.65 14.11
N VAL A 36 2.93 -3.97 14.34
CA VAL A 36 3.80 -4.68 13.40
C VAL A 36 4.52 -5.81 14.12
N THR A 37 5.08 -6.78 13.41
CA THR A 37 5.73 -7.96 14.01
C THR A 37 6.81 -7.61 15.05
N GLY A 38 7.49 -6.45 14.88
CA GLY A 38 8.52 -5.96 15.80
C GLY A 38 8.06 -4.95 16.85
N GLY A 39 6.75 -4.69 16.99
CA GLY A 39 6.23 -3.70 17.94
C GLY A 39 5.06 -2.90 17.37
N ALA A 40 5.14 -1.57 17.44
CA ALA A 40 4.13 -0.70 16.89
C ALA A 40 4.74 0.55 16.28
N VAL A 41 4.15 1.02 15.18
CA VAL A 41 4.54 2.25 14.50
C VAL A 41 3.51 3.32 14.83
N LYS A 42 3.95 4.37 15.52
CA LYS A 42 3.13 5.53 15.82
C LYS A 42 3.24 6.53 14.67
N LEU A 43 2.14 6.74 13.94
CA LEU A 43 2.06 7.69 12.83
C LEU A 43 1.66 9.09 13.29
N GLY A 44 0.79 9.17 14.30
CA GLY A 44 0.17 10.44 14.71
C GLY A 44 -0.84 10.91 13.67
N ASN A 45 -0.85 12.22 13.38
CA ASN A 45 -1.70 12.75 12.32
C ASN A 45 -1.25 12.20 10.95
N ILE A 46 -2.21 11.72 10.17
CA ILE A 46 -1.99 11.28 8.79
C ILE A 46 -2.38 12.43 7.86
N TYR A 47 -1.46 12.81 6.98
CA TYR A 47 -1.65 13.90 6.03
C TYR A 47 -2.07 13.39 4.65
N ASP A 48 -1.70 12.15 4.33
CA ASP A 48 -1.96 11.53 3.04
C ASP A 48 -1.86 10.01 3.14
N GLU A 49 -2.66 9.31 2.35
CA GLU A 49 -2.66 7.86 2.27
C GLU A 49 -2.94 7.38 0.84
N HIS A 50 -2.10 6.47 0.36
CA HIS A 50 -2.18 5.94 -1.00
C HIS A 50 -2.23 4.43 -0.97
N LYS A 51 -3.24 3.86 -1.66
CA LYS A 51 -3.25 2.43 -1.97
C LYS A 51 -2.20 2.19 -3.05
N VAL A 52 -1.25 1.33 -2.78
CA VAL A 52 -0.17 1.04 -3.71
C VAL A 52 -0.02 -0.47 -3.96
N VAL A 53 0.50 -0.79 -5.14
CA VAL A 53 0.82 -2.15 -5.57
C VAL A 53 2.25 -2.19 -6.12
N SER A 54 3.01 -3.20 -5.68
CA SER A 54 4.29 -3.57 -6.26
C SER A 54 4.14 -4.89 -7.00
N VAL A 55 4.80 -5.01 -8.14
CA VAL A 55 4.81 -6.20 -8.98
C VAL A 55 6.25 -6.54 -9.31
N LYS A 56 6.67 -7.73 -8.87
CA LYS A 56 8.01 -8.25 -9.09
C LYS A 56 7.92 -9.59 -9.80
N MET A 57 8.75 -9.77 -10.81
CA MET A 57 8.94 -11.06 -11.45
C MET A 57 10.15 -11.76 -10.84
N ILE A 58 9.95 -13.01 -10.49
CA ILE A 58 10.95 -13.88 -9.89
C ILE A 58 11.21 -15.03 -10.85
N PHE A 59 12.43 -15.15 -11.35
CA PHE A 59 12.86 -16.29 -12.17
C PHE A 59 13.61 -17.30 -11.31
N ASP A 60 13.65 -18.56 -11.75
CA ASP A 60 14.30 -19.64 -11.00
C ASP A 60 15.80 -19.40 -10.74
N ASP A 61 16.46 -18.59 -11.59
CA ASP A 61 17.86 -18.23 -11.42
C ASP A 61 18.08 -17.15 -10.35
N ASN A 62 17.02 -16.51 -9.82
CA ASN A 62 17.02 -15.38 -8.88
C ASN A 62 17.83 -14.12 -9.28
N VAL A 63 18.69 -14.22 -10.30
CA VAL A 63 19.53 -13.14 -10.81
C VAL A 63 18.75 -12.30 -11.83
N SER A 64 17.82 -12.92 -12.56
CA SER A 64 16.99 -12.24 -13.56
C SER A 64 15.75 -11.56 -12.96
N ASN A 65 15.63 -11.54 -11.63
CA ASN A 65 14.47 -10.97 -10.94
C ASN A 65 14.34 -9.49 -11.29
N GLN A 66 13.13 -9.08 -11.68
CA GLN A 66 12.88 -7.72 -12.14
C GLN A 66 11.66 -7.14 -11.45
N GLU A 67 11.81 -5.94 -10.91
CA GLU A 67 10.68 -5.17 -10.40
C GLU A 67 10.04 -4.41 -11.56
N PHE A 68 8.78 -4.71 -11.82
CA PHE A 68 7.99 -4.09 -12.87
C PHE A 68 7.25 -2.86 -12.36
N LEU A 69 6.78 -2.93 -11.12
CA LEU A 69 6.15 -1.82 -10.40
C LEU A 69 6.68 -1.77 -8.99
N GLU A 70 7.05 -0.57 -8.55
CA GLU A 70 7.43 -0.29 -7.16
C GLU A 70 6.43 0.72 -6.59
N GLN A 71 5.56 0.25 -5.68
CA GLN A 71 4.55 1.08 -4.99
C GLN A 71 3.76 2.00 -5.94
N ALA A 72 3.36 1.48 -7.10
CA ALA A 72 2.51 2.19 -8.05
C ALA A 72 1.10 2.39 -7.46
N ASN A 73 0.39 3.44 -7.86
CA ASN A 73 -0.97 3.66 -7.38
C ASN A 73 -1.88 2.50 -7.84
N ALA A 74 -2.58 1.89 -6.90
CA ALA A 74 -3.40 0.71 -7.13
C ALA A 74 -4.59 0.97 -8.07
N ASP A 75 -5.05 2.22 -8.20
CA ASP A 75 -6.17 2.59 -9.07
C ASP A 75 -5.74 2.81 -10.54
N ASP A 76 -4.45 3.07 -10.79
CA ASP A 76 -3.92 3.40 -12.13
C ASP A 76 -2.74 2.52 -12.59
N TYR A 77 -2.40 1.47 -11.83
CA TYR A 77 -1.23 0.62 -12.03
C TYR A 77 -1.10 0.05 -13.45
N LYS A 78 -2.22 -0.18 -14.15
CA LYS A 78 -2.25 -0.75 -15.51
C LYS A 78 -1.46 0.10 -16.49
N THR A 79 -1.54 1.42 -16.37
CA THR A 79 -0.81 2.36 -17.23
C THR A 79 0.69 2.26 -16.95
N ALA A 80 1.08 2.30 -15.67
CA ALA A 80 2.48 2.15 -15.27
C ALA A 80 3.05 0.79 -15.74
N TYR A 81 2.27 -0.28 -15.60
CA TYR A 81 2.68 -1.62 -16.02
C TYR A 81 2.83 -1.73 -17.53
N LYS A 82 1.85 -1.22 -18.29
CA LYS A 82 1.92 -1.19 -19.75
C LYS A 82 3.15 -0.42 -20.25
N ASN A 83 3.45 0.72 -19.63
CA ASN A 83 4.63 1.51 -19.99
C ASN A 83 5.91 0.71 -19.74
N LYS A 84 6.03 0.04 -18.59
CA LYS A 84 7.18 -0.82 -18.28
C LYS A 84 7.34 -1.97 -19.28
N LEU A 85 6.25 -2.64 -19.64
CA LEU A 85 6.29 -3.68 -20.67
C LEU A 85 6.62 -3.13 -22.07
N THR A 86 6.20 -1.92 -22.37
CA THR A 86 6.54 -1.25 -23.63
C THR A 86 8.03 -0.95 -23.70
N GLU A 87 8.65 -0.49 -22.61
CA GLU A 87 10.11 -0.33 -22.52
C GLU A 87 10.83 -1.66 -22.79
N LEU A 88 10.38 -2.74 -22.17
CA LEU A 88 10.96 -4.08 -22.38
C LEU A 88 10.76 -4.57 -23.81
N ALA A 89 9.56 -4.39 -24.39
CA ALA A 89 9.30 -4.74 -25.77
C ALA A 89 10.22 -3.97 -26.72
N ASN A 90 10.44 -2.67 -26.47
CA ASN A 90 11.34 -1.84 -27.26
C ASN A 90 12.79 -2.34 -27.19
N LEU A 91 13.27 -2.73 -26.00
CA LEU A 91 14.60 -3.34 -25.83
C LEU A 91 14.72 -4.67 -26.58
N VAL A 92 13.72 -5.54 -26.44
CA VAL A 92 13.66 -6.84 -27.13
C VAL A 92 13.63 -6.69 -28.65
N ASN A 93 12.99 -5.63 -29.15
CA ASN A 93 12.85 -5.34 -30.57
C ASN A 93 14.11 -4.71 -31.21
N GLN A 94 15.11 -4.31 -30.41
CA GLN A 94 16.34 -3.74 -30.97
C GLN A 94 17.03 -4.78 -31.87
N GLY A 95 17.23 -4.42 -33.15
CA GLY A 95 17.86 -5.29 -34.14
C GLY A 95 16.95 -6.37 -34.75
N ARG A 96 15.65 -6.41 -34.42
CA ARG A 96 14.68 -7.33 -35.03
C ARG A 96 14.03 -6.74 -36.28
N LYS A 97 13.62 -7.60 -37.21
CA LYS A 97 12.79 -7.22 -38.36
C LYS A 97 11.39 -6.82 -37.88
N GLU A 98 10.71 -5.92 -38.60
CA GLU A 98 9.37 -5.45 -38.22
C GLU A 98 8.37 -6.59 -37.99
N ALA A 99 8.39 -7.64 -38.83
CA ALA A 99 7.51 -8.80 -38.70
C ALA A 99 7.76 -9.67 -37.45
N GLU A 100 8.91 -9.50 -36.78
CA GLU A 100 9.34 -10.27 -35.61
C GLU A 100 9.26 -9.44 -34.32
N LYS A 101 8.79 -8.19 -34.41
CA LYS A 101 8.66 -7.31 -33.25
C LYS A 101 7.51 -7.73 -32.35
N THR A 102 7.72 -7.57 -31.05
CA THR A 102 6.72 -7.78 -30.00
C THR A 102 6.19 -6.44 -29.50
N THR A 103 5.03 -6.44 -28.87
CA THR A 103 4.48 -5.29 -28.13
C THR A 103 4.32 -5.66 -26.66
N ALA A 104 3.95 -4.70 -25.82
CA ALA A 104 3.62 -4.97 -24.42
C ALA A 104 2.58 -6.10 -24.27
N GLU A 105 1.58 -6.11 -25.15
CA GLU A 105 0.47 -7.08 -25.15
C GLU A 105 0.86 -8.46 -25.69
N SER A 106 1.83 -8.55 -26.60
CA SER A 106 2.28 -9.81 -27.19
C SER A 106 3.54 -10.41 -26.56
N LEU A 107 4.15 -9.73 -25.58
CA LEU A 107 5.27 -10.26 -24.81
C LEU A 107 4.89 -11.56 -24.11
N THR A 108 5.66 -12.62 -24.39
CA THR A 108 5.51 -13.94 -23.79
C THR A 108 6.78 -14.35 -23.05
N LEU A 109 6.60 -15.16 -22.00
CA LEU A 109 7.72 -15.70 -21.24
C LEU A 109 8.40 -16.85 -21.97
N THR A 110 9.72 -16.80 -22.08
CA THR A 110 10.55 -17.88 -22.64
C THR A 110 11.08 -18.83 -21.57
N LYS A 111 11.00 -18.43 -20.30
CA LYS A 111 11.36 -19.22 -19.11
C LYS A 111 10.22 -19.14 -18.10
N PRO A 112 10.00 -20.18 -17.28
CA PRO A 112 9.05 -20.09 -16.19
C PRO A 112 9.46 -18.98 -15.22
N ALA A 113 8.48 -18.32 -14.63
CA ALA A 113 8.67 -17.27 -13.65
C ALA A 113 7.54 -17.30 -12.63
N LYS A 114 7.68 -16.53 -11.56
CA LYS A 114 6.65 -16.25 -10.60
C LYS A 114 6.39 -14.75 -10.55
N LEU A 115 5.12 -14.38 -10.50
CA LEU A 115 4.68 -13.01 -10.30
C LEU A 115 4.40 -12.82 -8.82
N GLU A 116 5.24 -12.06 -8.15
CA GLU A 116 5.01 -11.61 -6.78
C GLU A 116 4.29 -10.25 -6.82
N ILE A 117 3.11 -10.21 -6.20
CA ILE A 117 2.26 -9.03 -6.12
C ILE A 117 2.15 -8.66 -4.65
N THR A 118 2.55 -7.44 -4.30
CA THR A 118 2.45 -6.92 -2.93
C THR A 118 1.52 -5.71 -2.91
N THR A 119 0.50 -5.75 -2.05
CA THR A 119 -0.37 -4.61 -1.79
C THR A 119 0.05 -3.92 -0.50
N ALA A 120 0.00 -2.59 -0.49
CA ALA A 120 0.36 -1.81 0.67
C ALA A 120 -0.42 -0.49 0.74
N VAL A 121 -0.46 0.11 1.93
CA VAL A 121 -0.86 1.51 2.10
C VAL A 121 0.37 2.32 2.45
N ARG A 122 0.62 3.37 1.67
CA ARG A 122 1.68 4.33 1.95
C ARG A 122 1.09 5.57 2.62
N TYR A 123 1.57 5.86 3.82
CA TYR A 123 1.19 7.02 4.62
C TYR A 123 2.25 8.10 4.57
N ARG A 124 1.80 9.36 4.55
CA ARG A 124 2.59 10.51 4.98
C ARG A 124 2.03 10.98 6.32
N SER A 125 2.85 10.96 7.37
CA SER A 125 2.38 11.20 8.73
C SER A 125 3.33 12.07 9.54
N GLU A 126 2.86 12.53 10.70
CA GLU A 126 3.56 13.44 11.60
C GLU A 126 4.88 12.88 12.12
N TYR A 127 4.87 11.63 12.59
CA TYR A 127 6.06 11.02 13.21
C TYR A 127 6.83 10.10 12.26
N GLN A 128 6.19 9.66 11.18
CA GLN A 128 6.82 8.89 10.11
C GLN A 128 6.56 9.61 8.78
N PRO A 129 7.52 10.40 8.27
CA PRO A 129 7.34 11.19 7.06
C PRO A 129 6.88 10.35 5.85
N VAL A 130 7.38 9.13 5.75
CA VAL A 130 6.89 8.11 4.82
C VAL A 130 6.89 6.76 5.53
N PHE A 131 5.74 6.11 5.60
CA PHE A 131 5.62 4.74 6.10
C PHE A 131 4.76 3.91 5.15
N THR A 132 5.23 2.72 4.78
CA THR A 132 4.49 1.81 3.92
C THR A 132 4.11 0.57 4.71
N LEU A 133 2.82 0.36 4.94
CA LEU A 133 2.28 -0.84 5.55
C LEU A 133 1.94 -1.86 4.46
N ALA A 134 2.71 -2.94 4.40
CA ALA A 134 2.36 -4.09 3.57
C ALA A 134 1.08 -4.76 4.12
N LEU A 135 0.09 -4.96 3.25
CA LEU A 135 -1.17 -5.62 3.61
C LEU A 135 -1.15 -7.10 3.28
N GLY A 136 -0.51 -7.46 2.17
CA GLY A 136 -0.38 -8.84 1.76
C GLY A 136 0.50 -9.00 0.52
N THR A 137 0.97 -10.23 0.35
CA THR A 137 1.76 -10.65 -0.80
C THR A 137 1.15 -11.92 -1.37
N LYS A 138 1.04 -12.00 -2.69
CA LYS A 138 0.57 -13.17 -3.43
C LYS A 138 1.57 -13.50 -4.52
N THR A 139 1.85 -14.79 -4.68
CA THR A 139 2.71 -15.29 -5.75
C THR A 139 1.86 -16.09 -6.73
N VAL A 140 2.05 -15.85 -8.03
CA VAL A 140 1.36 -16.54 -9.11
C VAL A 140 2.40 -17.16 -10.05
N ASP A 141 2.31 -18.47 -10.28
CA ASP A 141 3.19 -19.14 -11.23
C ASP A 141 2.84 -18.74 -12.67
N LEU A 142 3.86 -18.38 -13.45
CA LEU A 142 3.77 -18.02 -14.85
C LEU A 142 4.58 -19.03 -15.68
N PRO A 143 3.94 -20.05 -16.27
CA PRO A 143 4.63 -21.03 -17.11
C PRO A 143 5.15 -20.39 -18.42
N VAL A 144 6.04 -21.10 -19.10
CA VAL A 144 6.53 -20.73 -20.44
C VAL A 144 5.37 -20.51 -21.40
N GLY A 145 5.47 -19.49 -22.25
CA GLY A 145 4.44 -19.12 -23.23
C GLY A 145 3.33 -18.23 -22.68
N THR A 146 3.32 -17.92 -21.37
CA THR A 146 2.33 -17.02 -20.78
C THR A 146 2.44 -15.61 -21.37
N GLN A 147 1.31 -15.05 -21.82
CA GLN A 147 1.21 -13.63 -22.20
C GLN A 147 1.28 -12.75 -20.96
N LEU A 148 2.35 -11.98 -20.86
CA LEU A 148 2.71 -11.33 -19.61
C LEU A 148 1.70 -10.26 -19.19
N TYR A 149 1.32 -9.38 -20.12
CA TYR A 149 0.39 -8.29 -19.85
C TYR A 149 -0.97 -8.79 -19.35
N ALA A 150 -1.60 -9.68 -20.13
CA ALA A 150 -2.93 -10.20 -19.84
C ALA A 150 -2.96 -10.94 -18.49
N LYS A 151 -2.04 -11.88 -18.27
CA LYS A 151 -2.05 -12.68 -17.05
C LYS A 151 -1.71 -11.87 -15.80
N SER A 152 -0.81 -10.89 -15.91
CA SER A 152 -0.44 -10.05 -14.78
C SER A 152 -1.59 -9.14 -14.36
N ILE A 153 -2.27 -8.50 -15.31
CA ILE A 153 -3.44 -7.65 -15.00
C ILE A 153 -4.57 -8.47 -14.37
N GLU A 154 -4.88 -9.63 -14.94
CA GLU A 154 -5.87 -10.55 -14.37
C GLU A 154 -5.54 -10.89 -12.90
N SER A 155 -4.27 -11.21 -12.63
CA SER A 155 -3.79 -11.60 -11.30
C SER A 155 -3.79 -10.44 -10.30
N VAL A 156 -3.35 -9.26 -10.73
CA VAL A 156 -3.33 -8.05 -9.89
C VAL A 156 -4.75 -7.56 -9.60
N ASP A 157 -5.64 -7.51 -10.60
CA ASP A 157 -7.04 -7.13 -10.40
C ASP A 157 -7.75 -8.09 -9.42
N ALA A 158 -7.53 -9.40 -9.57
CA ALA A 158 -8.07 -10.40 -8.65
C ALA A 158 -7.56 -10.18 -7.23
N PHE A 159 -6.26 -9.93 -7.06
CA PHE A 159 -5.67 -9.71 -5.73
C PHE A 159 -6.09 -8.38 -5.10
N LEU A 160 -6.18 -7.30 -5.87
CA LEU A 160 -6.70 -6.01 -5.38
C LEU A 160 -8.15 -6.13 -4.89
N LYS A 161 -8.98 -6.91 -5.60
CA LYS A 161 -10.35 -7.20 -5.18
C LYS A 161 -10.39 -8.02 -3.89
N GLU A 162 -9.53 -9.03 -3.76
CA GLU A 162 -9.37 -9.83 -2.53
C GLU A 162 -8.91 -8.96 -1.34
N GLN A 163 -8.03 -7.98 -1.59
CA GLN A 163 -7.42 -7.12 -0.57
C GLN A 163 -8.28 -5.90 -0.18
N LYS A 164 -9.46 -5.73 -0.79
CA LYS A 164 -10.34 -4.59 -0.51
C LYS A 164 -10.66 -4.40 0.99
N PRO A 165 -11.02 -5.45 1.77
CA PRO A 165 -11.28 -5.30 3.20
C PRO A 165 -10.06 -4.80 4.00
N GLN A 166 -8.86 -5.26 3.63
CA GLN A 166 -7.59 -4.88 4.27
C GLN A 166 -7.26 -3.44 3.96
N PHE A 167 -7.45 -3.00 2.71
CA PHE A 167 -7.35 -1.59 2.35
C PHE A 167 -8.32 -0.73 3.16
N ASP A 168 -9.60 -1.11 3.20
CA ASP A 168 -10.63 -0.33 3.87
C ASP A 168 -10.39 -0.26 5.40
N SER A 169 -9.71 -1.25 5.99
CA SER A 169 -9.32 -1.27 7.40
C SER A 169 -8.03 -0.48 7.68
N ALA A 170 -7.14 -0.37 6.70
CA ALA A 170 -5.84 0.30 6.83
C ALA A 170 -5.90 1.80 6.50
N LEU A 171 -6.96 2.27 5.84
CA LEU A 171 -7.16 3.69 5.57
C LEU A 171 -7.77 4.40 6.79
N TYR A 172 -7.15 5.50 7.19
CA TYR A 172 -7.55 6.31 8.34
C TYR A 172 -8.25 7.60 7.91
N LEU A 173 -7.96 8.13 6.71
CA LEU A 173 -8.64 9.29 6.16
C LEU A 173 -9.98 8.83 5.57
N LYS A 174 -11.02 8.83 6.40
CA LYS A 174 -12.39 8.64 5.92
C LYS A 174 -12.77 9.81 5.01
N LYS A 175 -13.18 9.52 3.79
CA LYS A 175 -13.91 10.47 2.93
C LYS A 175 -15.37 10.55 3.32
#